data_AF-A0A1I8J205-F1
#
_entry.id   AF-A0A1I8J205-F1
#
_cell.length_a   1.000
_cell.length_b   1.000
_cell.length_c   1.000
_cell.angle_alpha   90.00
_cell.angle_beta   90.00
_cell.angle_gamma   90.00
#
_symmetry.space_group_name_H-M   'P 1'
#
loop_
_entity.id
_entity.type
_entity.pdbx_description
1 polymer ?
#
loop_
_entity_poly.entity_id
_entity_poly.type
_entity_poly.pdbx_seq_one_letter_code
_entity_poly.pdbx_strand_id
1 'polypeptide(L)'
;LLTLPLIRLEHRKHAVSSPVLFIFWLLLFVCDCLLVYHAGFCRLQYPELSSEFQLVSLSCQLALTVCQLLLHCVPDYSRLALRQAPSSSPEQRASFPMRLTYWWAFPMMLTGWRRPLTAADMFDLGAANRVATSEARFDLLWLQERRRFADGQPGF
;
A
#
# COMPACT_ATOMS: atom_id res chain seq x y z
N LEU A 1 -14.52 16.83 -4.97
CA LEU A 1 -14.08 17.87 -4.00
C LEU A 1 -13.07 17.36 -2.96
N LEU A 2 -13.13 16.10 -2.51
CA LEU A 2 -12.15 15.54 -1.55
C LEU A 2 -10.80 15.11 -2.18
N THR A 3 -10.74 14.90 -3.49
CA THR A 3 -9.53 14.43 -4.19
C THR A 3 -8.41 15.47 -4.24
N LEU A 4 -8.76 16.75 -4.45
CA LEU A 4 -7.81 17.86 -4.58
C LEU A 4 -7.03 18.20 -3.28
N PRO A 5 -7.65 18.25 -2.08
CA PRO A 5 -6.88 18.45 -0.84
C PRO A 5 -6.02 17.24 -0.49
N LEU A 6 -6.45 16.02 -0.83
CA LEU A 6 -5.67 14.79 -0.59
C LEU A 6 -4.39 14.80 -1.44
N ILE A 7 -4.50 15.12 -2.73
CA ILE A 7 -3.37 15.24 -3.66
C ILE A 7 -2.37 16.34 -3.22
N ARG A 8 -2.86 17.45 -2.66
CA ARG A 8 -1.99 18.53 -2.13
C ARG A 8 -1.26 18.12 -0.84
N LEU A 9 -1.87 17.31 0.02
CA LEU A 9 -1.21 16.73 1.20
C LEU A 9 -0.17 15.67 0.81
N GLU A 10 -0.45 14.91 -0.25
CA GLU A 10 0.40 13.85 -0.78
C GLU A 10 1.70 14.41 -1.37
N HIS A 11 1.61 15.53 -2.10
CA HIS A 11 2.78 16.21 -2.67
C HIS A 11 3.74 16.80 -1.62
N ARG A 12 3.29 17.00 -0.38
CA ARG A 12 4.12 17.51 0.73
C ARG A 12 4.90 16.41 1.45
N LYS A 13 4.54 15.13 1.30
CA LYS A 13 5.11 14.04 2.09
C LYS A 13 5.97 13.03 1.33
N HIS A 14 6.20 13.17 0.03
CA HIS A 14 6.94 12.18 -0.78
C HIS A 14 6.42 10.74 -0.55
N ALA A 15 5.11 10.59 -0.28
CA ALA A 15 4.51 9.31 0.02
C ALA A 15 3.99 8.70 -1.27
N VAL A 16 4.68 7.65 -1.71
CA VAL A 16 4.33 6.78 -2.83
C VAL A 16 3.03 6.04 -2.45
N SER A 17 1.92 6.40 -3.10
CA SER A 17 0.56 5.84 -2.96
C SER A 17 -0.13 6.07 -1.60
N SER A 18 -1.13 6.95 -1.56
CA SER A 18 -1.98 7.18 -0.39
C SER A 18 -2.78 5.91 0.03
N PRO A 19 -2.51 5.32 1.22
CA PRO A 19 -3.29 4.21 1.78
C PRO A 19 -4.79 4.52 1.86
N VAL A 20 -5.12 5.78 2.15
CA VAL A 20 -6.49 6.24 2.34
C VAL A 20 -7.27 6.15 1.03
N LEU A 21 -6.64 6.50 -0.08
CA LEU A 21 -7.27 6.43 -1.39
C LEU A 21 -7.53 4.98 -1.79
N PHE A 22 -6.57 4.08 -1.54
CA PHE A 22 -6.75 2.65 -1.76
C PHE A 22 -7.92 2.06 -0.96
N ILE A 23 -8.00 2.37 0.35
CA ILE A 23 -9.09 1.91 1.21
C ILE A 23 -10.44 2.46 0.72
N PHE A 24 -10.48 3.73 0.32
CA PHE A 24 -11.69 4.35 -0.22
C PHE A 24 -12.18 3.64 -1.49
N TRP A 25 -11.30 3.38 -2.45
CA TRP A 25 -11.65 2.67 -3.68
C TRP A 25 -12.04 1.22 -3.42
N LEU A 26 -11.41 0.55 -2.44
CA LEU A 26 -11.77 -0.81 -2.04
C LEU A 26 -13.18 -0.86 -1.42
N LEU A 27 -13.54 0.09 -0.57
CA LEU A 27 -14.90 0.20 -0.02
C LEU A 27 -15.93 0.45 -1.12
N LEU A 28 -15.63 1.34 -2.08
CA LEU A 28 -16.48 1.58 -3.25
C LEU A 28 -16.66 0.32 -4.09
N PHE A 29 -15.59 -0.44 -4.34
CA PHE A 29 -15.65 -1.70 -5.07
C PHE A 29 -16.59 -2.71 -4.40
N VAL A 30 -16.50 -2.86 -3.08
CA VAL A 30 -17.42 -3.74 -2.32
C VAL A 30 -18.87 -3.25 -2.45
N CYS A 31 -19.09 -1.94 -2.38
CA CYS A 31 -20.42 -1.35 -2.52
C CYS A 31 -21.01 -1.57 -3.93
N ASP A 32 -20.22 -1.34 -4.98
CA ASP A 32 -20.62 -1.57 -6.38
C ASP A 32 -20.91 -3.07 -6.63
N CYS A 33 -20.11 -3.97 -6.07
CA CYS A 33 -20.35 -5.42 -6.14
C CYS A 33 -21.70 -5.80 -5.52
N LEU A 34 -22.02 -5.27 -4.34
CA LEU A 34 -23.31 -5.52 -3.68
C LEU A 34 -24.47 -4.98 -4.51
N LEU A 35 -24.31 -3.80 -5.11
CA LEU A 35 -25.34 -3.16 -5.93
C LEU A 35 -25.60 -3.95 -7.23
N VAL A 36 -24.55 -4.42 -7.91
CA VAL A 36 -24.66 -5.30 -9.09
C VAL A 36 -25.31 -6.63 -8.72
N TYR A 37 -24.91 -7.24 -7.60
CA TYR A 37 -25.51 -8.48 -7.11
C TYR A 37 -27.01 -8.30 -6.83
N HIS A 38 -27.38 -7.24 -6.13
CA HIS A 38 -28.77 -6.93 -5.83
C HIS A 38 -29.59 -6.66 -7.10
N ALA A 39 -29.05 -5.87 -8.05
CA ALA A 39 -29.70 -5.62 -9.34
C ALA A 39 -29.89 -6.91 -10.15
N GLY A 40 -28.89 -7.80 -10.16
CA GLY A 40 -28.98 -9.11 -10.80
C GLY A 40 -30.04 -10.02 -10.16
N PHE A 41 -30.11 -10.03 -8.83
CA PHE A 41 -31.12 -10.78 -8.08
C PHE A 41 -32.54 -10.27 -8.35
N CYS A 42 -32.74 -8.95 -8.33
CA CYS A 42 -34.03 -8.33 -8.65
C CYS A 42 -34.47 -8.64 -10.09
N ARG A 43 -33.55 -8.67 -11.06
CA ARG A 43 -33.85 -9.05 -12.45
C ARG A 43 -34.29 -10.52 -12.57
N LEU A 44 -33.70 -11.41 -11.78
CA LEU A 44 -34.12 -12.82 -11.74
C LEU A 44 -35.53 -12.99 -11.15
N GLN A 45 -35.85 -12.22 -10.11
CA GLN A 45 -37.12 -12.32 -9.38
C GLN A 45 -38.26 -11.57 -10.08
N TYR A 46 -37.97 -10.42 -10.70
CA TYR A 46 -38.95 -9.52 -11.32
C TYR A 46 -38.45 -9.01 -12.69
N PRO A 47 -38.47 -9.85 -13.73
CA PRO A 47 -37.92 -9.50 -15.05
C PRO A 47 -38.62 -8.31 -15.71
N GLU A 48 -39.92 -8.12 -15.44
CA GLU A 48 -40.75 -7.04 -16.01
C GLU A 48 -40.46 -5.64 -15.45
N LEU A 49 -39.89 -5.54 -14.24
CA LEU A 49 -39.62 -4.26 -13.57
C LEU A 49 -38.16 -3.80 -13.68
N SER A 50 -37.26 -4.67 -14.11
CA SER A 50 -35.83 -4.36 -14.17
C SER A 50 -35.44 -3.72 -15.49
N SER A 51 -34.84 -2.52 -15.44
CA SER A 51 -34.34 -1.85 -16.65
C SER A 51 -32.99 -2.45 -17.05
N GLU A 52 -32.85 -2.87 -18.31
CA GLU A 52 -31.59 -3.41 -18.83
C GLU A 52 -30.47 -2.37 -18.78
N PHE A 53 -30.82 -1.10 -18.94
CA PHE A 53 -29.89 0.02 -18.88
C PHE A 53 -29.22 0.17 -17.51
N GLN A 54 -29.94 -0.08 -16.41
CA GLN A 54 -29.37 -0.01 -15.07
C GLN A 54 -28.30 -1.09 -14.87
N LEU A 55 -28.56 -2.32 -15.29
CA LEU A 55 -27.59 -3.41 -15.15
C LEU A 55 -26.31 -3.13 -15.94
N VAL A 56 -26.45 -2.65 -17.18
CA VAL A 56 -25.30 -2.28 -18.03
C VAL A 56 -24.51 -1.14 -17.39
N SER A 57 -25.17 -0.07 -16.94
CA SER A 57 -24.49 1.08 -16.32
C SER A 57 -23.76 0.68 -15.03
N LEU A 58 -24.37 -0.17 -14.19
CA LEU A 58 -23.73 -0.70 -12.98
C LEU A 58 -22.53 -1.59 -13.29
N SER A 59 -22.62 -2.43 -14.33
CA SER A 59 -21.51 -3.27 -14.76
C SER A 59 -20.33 -2.46 -15.30
N CYS A 60 -20.58 -1.39 -16.06
CA CYS A 60 -19.56 -0.45 -16.51
C CYS A 60 -18.89 0.28 -15.34
N GLN A 61 -19.69 0.69 -14.34
CA GLN A 61 -19.15 1.34 -13.14
C GLN A 61 -18.25 0.40 -12.35
N LEU A 62 -18.67 -0.86 -12.14
CA LEU A 62 -17.86 -1.89 -11.50
C LEU A 62 -16.53 -2.11 -12.24
N ALA A 63 -16.56 -2.20 -13.57
CA ALA A 63 -15.35 -2.35 -14.39
C ALA A 63 -14.40 -1.16 -14.23
N LEU A 64 -14.92 0.07 -14.21
CA LEU A 64 -14.12 1.26 -13.99
C LEU A 64 -13.48 1.27 -12.59
N THR A 65 -14.24 0.89 -11.57
CA THR A 65 -13.76 0.77 -10.18
C THR A 65 -12.65 -0.27 -10.05
N VAL A 66 -12.77 -1.41 -10.75
CA VAL A 66 -11.69 -2.43 -10.85
C VAL A 66 -10.44 -1.86 -11.51
N CYS A 67 -10.59 -1.15 -12.64
CA CYS A 67 -9.45 -0.52 -13.30
C CYS A 67 -8.72 0.48 -12.38
N GLN A 68 -9.46 1.26 -11.60
CA GLN A 68 -8.88 2.17 -10.60
C GLN A 68 -8.14 1.41 -9.50
N LEU A 69 -8.72 0.32 -8.97
CA LEU A 69 -8.08 -0.52 -7.96
C LEU A 69 -6.78 -1.15 -8.49
N LEU A 70 -6.80 -1.66 -9.73
CA LEU A 70 -5.62 -2.19 -10.40
C LEU A 70 -4.54 -1.12 -10.57
N LEU A 71 -4.93 0.11 -10.95
CA LEU A 71 -4.00 1.24 -11.06
C LEU A 71 -3.32 1.54 -9.72
N HIS A 72 -4.05 1.50 -8.60
CA HIS A 72 -3.48 1.67 -7.25
C HIS A 72 -2.65 0.47 -6.78
N CYS A 73 -2.88 -0.70 -7.34
CA CYS A 73 -2.08 -1.89 -7.08
C CYS A 73 -0.76 -1.90 -7.86
N VAL A 74 -0.69 -1.21 -9.00
CA VAL A 74 0.56 -1.04 -9.75
C VAL A 74 1.45 -0.10 -8.95
N PRO A 75 2.65 -0.55 -8.52
CA PRO A 75 3.57 0.34 -7.81
C PRO A 75 3.97 1.47 -8.77
N ASP A 76 3.65 2.70 -8.40
CA ASP A 76 4.18 3.92 -9.05
C ASP A 76 5.66 4.08 -8.68
N TYR A 77 6.50 3.15 -9.13
CA TYR A 77 7.93 3.34 -9.06
C TYR A 77 8.33 4.30 -10.18
N SER A 78 8.82 5.48 -9.80
CA SER A 78 9.58 6.29 -10.76
C SER A 78 10.78 5.45 -11.21
N ARG A 79 11.06 5.41 -12.53
CA ARG A 79 12.20 4.67 -13.10
C ARG A 79 13.54 5.05 -12.45
N LEU A 80 13.61 6.23 -11.81
CA LEU A 80 14.74 6.72 -11.03
C LEU A 80 14.90 5.98 -9.69
N ALA A 81 13.80 5.73 -8.96
CA ALA A 81 13.83 4.97 -7.71
C ALA A 81 14.25 3.51 -7.94
N LEU A 82 13.86 2.92 -9.08
CA LEU A 82 14.28 1.57 -9.46
C LEU A 82 15.78 1.47 -9.81
N ARG A 83 16.37 2.56 -10.32
CA ARG A 83 17.78 2.64 -10.70
C ARG A 83 18.72 2.87 -9.52
N GLN A 84 18.25 3.53 -8.46
CA GLN A 84 19.06 3.87 -7.29
C GLN A 84 19.17 2.75 -6.26
N ALA A 85 18.34 1.71 -6.33
CA ALA A 85 18.30 0.65 -5.31
C ALA A 85 18.19 -0.78 -5.89
N PRO A 86 19.17 -1.25 -6.68
CA PRO A 86 19.15 -2.58 -7.30
C PRO A 86 19.24 -3.75 -6.28
N SER A 87 19.74 -3.50 -5.05
CA SER A 87 19.88 -4.50 -3.97
C SER A 87 18.94 -4.30 -2.78
N SER A 88 17.89 -3.49 -2.93
CA SER A 88 16.95 -3.21 -1.84
C SER A 88 15.90 -4.32 -1.69
N SER A 89 15.58 -4.65 -0.42
CA SER A 89 14.44 -5.49 0.00
C SER A 89 13.21 -5.27 -0.89
N PRO A 90 12.55 -6.35 -1.36
CA PRO A 90 11.34 -6.23 -2.19
C PRO A 90 10.19 -5.53 -1.45
N GLU A 91 10.23 -5.43 -0.12
CA GLU A 91 9.32 -4.59 0.66
C GLU A 91 9.31 -3.12 0.19
N GLN A 92 10.47 -2.56 -0.16
CA GLN A 92 10.58 -1.17 -0.61
C GLN A 92 10.09 -0.98 -2.05
N ARG A 93 10.05 -2.07 -2.83
CA ARG A 93 9.57 -2.09 -4.22
C ARG A 93 8.11 -2.50 -4.33
N ALA A 94 7.55 -3.07 -3.28
CA ALA A 94 6.18 -3.52 -3.21
C ALA A 94 5.22 -2.32 -3.24
N SER A 95 4.15 -2.43 -4.02
CA SER A 95 3.04 -1.47 -3.97
C SER A 95 2.43 -1.45 -2.57
N PHE A 96 1.77 -0.36 -2.22
CA PHE A 96 1.09 -0.24 -0.92
C PHE A 96 0.26 -1.49 -0.53
N PRO A 97 -0.62 -2.03 -1.38
CA PRO A 97 -1.37 -3.23 -1.04
C PRO A 97 -0.48 -4.46 -0.85
N MET A 98 0.57 -4.62 -1.65
CA MET A 98 1.54 -5.71 -1.52
C MET A 98 2.33 -5.62 -0.20
N ARG A 99 2.59 -4.40 0.30
CA ARG A 99 3.16 -4.17 1.64
C ARG A 99 2.17 -4.51 2.74
N LEU A 100 0.90 -4.12 2.58
CA LEU A 100 -0.16 -4.39 3.55
C LEU A 100 -0.47 -5.89 3.70
N THR A 101 -0.53 -6.61 2.58
CA THR A 101 -0.82 -8.05 2.56
C THR A 101 0.42 -8.92 2.76
N TYR A 102 1.60 -8.29 2.96
CA TYR A 102 2.90 -8.95 3.00
C TYR A 102 3.17 -9.86 1.79
N TRP A 103 2.54 -9.57 0.64
CA TRP A 103 2.62 -10.41 -0.55
C TRP A 103 4.06 -10.51 -1.10
N TRP A 104 4.89 -9.50 -0.82
CA TRP A 104 6.31 -9.50 -1.18
C TRP A 104 7.14 -10.60 -0.49
N ALA A 105 6.66 -11.17 0.63
CA ALA A 105 7.33 -12.25 1.34
C ALA A 105 6.96 -13.65 0.82
N PHE A 106 5.87 -13.77 0.04
CA PHE A 106 5.39 -15.06 -0.47
C PHE A 106 6.40 -15.83 -1.32
N PRO A 107 7.19 -15.20 -2.22
CA PRO A 107 8.22 -15.93 -2.97
C PRO A 107 9.28 -16.59 -2.07
N MET A 108 9.65 -15.93 -0.98
CA MET A 108 10.57 -16.47 0.01
C MET A 108 9.92 -17.63 0.78
N MET A 109 8.67 -17.45 1.24
CA MET A 109 7.91 -18.53 1.90
C MET A 109 7.76 -19.77 1.02
N LEU A 110 7.45 -19.58 -0.27
CA LEU A 110 7.30 -20.69 -1.20
C LEU A 110 8.63 -21.41 -1.45
N THR A 111 9.74 -20.66 -1.47
CA THR A 111 11.09 -21.23 -1.57
C THR A 111 11.40 -22.07 -0.33
N GLY A 112 11.05 -21.58 0.86
CA GLY A 112 11.19 -22.30 2.12
C GLY A 112 10.36 -23.56 2.23
N TRP A 113 9.20 -23.59 1.57
CA TRP A 113 8.39 -24.80 1.48
C TRP A 113 9.03 -25.87 0.58
N ARG A 114 9.74 -25.46 -0.48
CA ARG A 114 10.39 -26.39 -1.43
C ARG A 114 11.79 -26.82 -1.01
N ARG A 115 12.55 -25.94 -0.36
CA ARG A 115 13.95 -26.18 0.05
C ARG A 115 14.30 -25.43 1.33
N PRO A 116 15.25 -25.91 2.15
CA PRO A 116 15.74 -25.17 3.30
C PRO A 116 16.33 -23.82 2.86
N LEU A 117 15.89 -22.74 3.52
CA LEU A 117 16.36 -21.39 3.23
C LEU A 117 17.84 -21.24 3.58
N THR A 118 18.60 -20.68 2.64
CA THR A 118 19.99 -20.26 2.87
C THR A 118 20.04 -18.74 2.98
N ALA A 119 21.06 -18.16 3.63
CA ALA A 119 21.23 -16.71 3.74
C ALA A 119 21.20 -15.97 2.39
N ALA A 120 21.63 -16.64 1.31
CA ALA A 120 21.58 -16.10 -0.06
C ALA A 120 20.15 -15.99 -0.65
N ASP A 121 19.20 -16.76 -0.13
CA ASP A 121 17.78 -16.71 -0.54
C ASP A 121 16.99 -15.65 0.26
N MET A 122 17.63 -15.05 1.27
CA MET A 122 17.01 -14.00 2.08
C MET A 122 17.13 -12.64 1.40
N PHE A 123 16.13 -11.79 1.62
CA PHE A 123 16.19 -10.42 1.12
C PHE A 123 17.15 -9.59 1.96
N ASP A 124 17.92 -8.72 1.29
CA ASP A 124 18.79 -7.77 1.96
C ASP A 124 17.99 -6.76 2.79
N LEU A 125 18.53 -6.41 3.97
CA LEU A 125 17.92 -5.39 4.80
C LEU A 125 18.00 -4.02 4.13
N GLY A 126 16.86 -3.33 4.13
CA GLY A 126 16.77 -1.93 3.74
C GLY A 126 17.72 -1.04 4.57
N ALA A 127 18.26 0.01 3.94
CA ALA A 127 19.24 0.90 4.58
C ALA A 127 18.75 1.45 5.93
N ALA A 128 17.46 1.79 6.07
CA ALA A 128 16.88 2.28 7.31
C ALA A 128 16.89 1.28 8.48
N ASN A 129 16.92 -0.02 8.18
CA ASN A 129 16.87 -1.09 9.18
C ASN A 129 18.25 -1.66 9.49
N ARG A 130 19.32 -1.08 8.94
CA ARG A 130 20.70 -1.52 9.22
C ARG A 130 21.14 -1.05 10.60
N VAL A 131 21.94 -1.88 11.26
CA VAL A 131 22.52 -1.60 12.59
C VAL A 131 23.23 -0.25 12.62
N ALA A 132 24.04 0.04 11.59
CA ALA A 132 24.76 1.31 11.48
C ALA A 132 23.83 2.54 11.49
N THR A 133 22.63 2.43 10.90
CA THR A 133 21.65 3.52 10.88
C THR A 133 20.96 3.67 12.23
N SER A 134 20.63 2.56 12.90
CA SER A 134 20.07 2.60 14.25
C SER A 134 21.08 3.12 15.28
N GLU A 135 22.35 2.74 15.17
CA GLU A 135 23.43 3.16 16.05
C GLU A 135 23.67 4.66 15.92
N ALA A 136 23.83 5.16 14.69
CA ALA A 136 23.99 6.60 14.45
C ALA A 136 22.80 7.42 15.01
N ARG A 137 21.58 6.92 14.88
CA ARG A 137 20.38 7.59 15.44
C ARG A 137 20.38 7.56 16.96
N PHE A 138 20.77 6.43 17.55
CA PHE A 138 20.88 6.27 18.99
C PHE A 138 21.91 7.23 19.59
N ASP A 139 23.11 7.29 19.01
CA ASP A 139 24.18 8.17 19.49
C ASP A 139 23.78 9.65 19.43
N LEU A 140 23.08 10.05 18.36
CA LEU A 140 22.56 11.41 18.21
C LEU A 140 21.58 11.77 19.35
N LEU A 141 20.63 10.88 19.62
CA LEU A 141 19.64 11.07 20.68
C LEU A 141 20.28 10.99 22.07
N TRP A 142 21.26 10.11 22.26
CA TRP A 142 22.01 9.98 23.51
C TRP A 142 22.80 11.24 23.83
N LEU A 143 23.48 11.82 22.83
CA LEU A 143 24.18 13.09 22.98
C LEU A 143 23.22 14.23 23.29
N GLN A 144 22.04 14.24 22.68
CA GLN A 144 21.00 15.24 22.95
C GLN A 144 20.53 15.15 24.41
N GLU A 145 20.27 13.95 24.91
CA GLU A 145 19.82 13.76 26.30
C GLU A 145 20.94 14.08 27.31
N ARG A 146 22.19 13.72 27.01
CA ARG A 146 23.34 14.12 27.83
C ARG A 146 23.48 15.63 27.96
N ARG A 147 23.22 16.38 26.88
CA ARG A 147 23.21 17.85 26.91
C ARG A 147 22.04 18.37 27.74
N ARG A 148 20.84 17.81 27.56
CA ARG A 148 19.66 18.17 28.35
C ARG A 148 19.87 18.01 29.86
N PHE A 149 20.49 16.92 30.30
CA PHE A 149 20.84 16.71 31.70
C PHE A 149 21.91 17.69 32.20
N ALA A 150 22.88 18.06 31.36
CA ALA A 150 23.86 19.09 31.69
C ALA A 150 23.24 20.48 31.86
N ASP A 151 22.18 20.78 31.11
CA ASP A 151 21.45 22.05 31.15
C ASP A 151 20.35 22.10 32.25
N GLY A 152 20.22 21.04 33.07
CA GLY A 152 19.38 21.04 34.28
C GLY A 152 17.87 20.97 34.05
N GLN A 153 17.40 20.58 32.86
CA GLN A 153 15.97 20.45 32.56
C GLN A 153 15.43 19.05 32.94
N PRO A 154 14.46 18.93 33.88
CA PRO A 154 13.91 17.63 34.23
C PRO A 154 13.15 16.98 33.05
N GLY A 155 13.28 15.66 32.95
CA GLY A 155 12.47 14.79 32.08
C GLY A 155 10.98 14.85 32.46
N PHE A 156 10.09 14.53 31.51
CA PHE A 156 8.66 14.35 31.77
C PHE A 156 8.39 13.39 32.94
#